data_AF-A0A4Q0VG49-F1
#
_entry.id   AF-A0A4Q0VG49-F1
#
_cell.length_a   1.000
_cell.length_b   1.000
_cell.length_c   1.000
_cell.angle_alpha   90.00
_cell.angle_beta   90.00
_cell.angle_gamma   90.00
#
_symmetry.space_group_name_H-M   'P 1'
#
loop_
_entity.id
_entity.type
_entity.pdbx_description
1 polymer ?
#
loop_
_entity_poly.entity_id
_entity_poly.type
_entity_poly.pdbx_seq_one_letter_code
_entity_poly.pdbx_strand_id
1 'polypeptide(L)' 'MPKTIRELANELKVSKQTIQYRYQRLPTKNRQKDRQGTNMISLTAERIIRDKVAKPLVANNQQ' A
#
# COMPACT_ATOMS: atom_id res chain seq x y z
N MET A 1 4.34 -12.55 -7.46
CA MET A 1 5.55 -11.72 -7.60
C MET A 1 5.36 -10.42 -6.82
N PRO A 2 6.39 -9.88 -6.13
CA PRO A 2 6.28 -8.58 -5.49
C PRO A 2 6.08 -7.49 -6.55
N LYS A 3 5.17 -6.55 -6.27
CA LYS A 3 4.77 -5.49 -7.21
C LYS A 3 5.38 -4.17 -6.81
N THR A 4 5.51 -3.25 -7.75
CA THR A 4 5.84 -1.86 -7.47
C THR A 4 4.61 -1.09 -6.97
N ILE A 5 4.84 0.07 -6.35
CA ILE A 5 3.79 1.04 -6.00
C ILE A 5 2.93 1.41 -7.22
N ARG A 6 3.57 1.55 -8.40
CA ARG A 6 2.89 1.93 -9.65
C ARG A 6 1.94 0.83 -10.14
N GLU A 7 2.39 -0.42 -10.13
CA GLU A 7 1.56 -1.55 -10.57
C GLU A 7 0.34 -1.71 -9.67
N LEU A 8 0.52 -1.67 -8.35
CA LEU A 8 -0.61 -1.78 -7.44
C LEU A 8 -1.59 -0.59 -7.56
N ALA A 9 -1.08 0.61 -7.80
CA ALA A 9 -1.92 1.79 -8.01
C ALA A 9 -2.82 1.64 -9.25
N ASN A 10 -2.23 1.16 -10.35
CA ASN A 10 -2.95 0.90 -11.59
C ASN A 10 -4.01 -0.20 -11.40
N GLU A 11 -3.67 -1.30 -10.72
CA GLU A 11 -4.61 -2.39 -10.44
C GLU A 11 -5.80 -1.95 -9.59
N LEU A 12 -5.53 -1.16 -8.54
CA LEU A 12 -6.57 -0.68 -7.63
C LEU A 12 -7.28 0.58 -8.15
N LYS A 13 -6.92 1.08 -9.34
CA LYS A 13 -7.44 2.32 -9.94
C LYS A 13 -7.38 3.52 -8.98
N VAL A 14 -6.30 3.62 -8.21
CA VAL A 14 -6.03 4.75 -7.30
C VAL A 14 -4.75 5.47 -7.68
N SER A 15 -4.52 6.65 -7.12
CA SER A 15 -3.28 7.40 -7.37
C SER A 15 -2.07 6.66 -6.76
N LYS A 16 -0.90 6.80 -7.41
CA LYS A 16 0.38 6.32 -6.85
C LYS A 16 0.62 6.83 -5.43
N GLN A 17 0.24 8.09 -5.18
CA GLN A 17 0.33 8.73 -3.87
C GLN A 17 -0.47 8.00 -2.80
N THR A 18 -1.65 7.46 -3.14
CA THR A 18 -2.49 6.68 -2.23
C THR A 18 -1.75 5.43 -1.77
N ILE A 19 -1.18 4.68 -2.70
CA ILE A 19 -0.41 3.47 -2.39
C ILE A 19 0.87 3.82 -1.61
N GLN A 20 1.58 4.87 -2.01
CA GLN A 20 2.80 5.32 -1.34
C GLN A 20 2.54 5.72 0.11
N TYR A 21 1.47 6.49 0.36
CA TYR A 21 1.05 6.87 1.71
C TYR A 21 0.72 5.65 2.58
N ARG A 22 -0.02 4.67 2.05
CA ARG A 22 -0.32 3.43 2.77
C ARG A 22 0.93 2.61 3.03
N TYR A 23 1.82 2.51 2.05
CA TYR A 23 3.10 1.79 2.15
C TYR A 23 4.01 2.37 3.23
N GLN A 24 4.13 3.71 3.31
CA GLN A 24 4.90 4.40 4.34
C GLN A 24 4.35 4.20 5.76
N ARG A 25 3.10 3.73 5.91
CA ARG A 25 2.48 3.40 7.19
C ARG A 25 2.47 1.90 7.49
N LEU A 26 3.06 1.07 6.64
CA LEU A 26 3.23 -0.35 6.94
C LEU A 26 4.19 -0.56 8.11
N PRO A 27 4.03 -1.64 8.89
CA PRO A 27 5.06 -2.10 9.82
C PRO A 27 6.40 -2.22 9.10
N THR A 28 7.51 -1.89 9.75
CA THR A 28 8.86 -1.95 9.15
C THR A 28 9.19 -3.33 8.59
N LYS A 29 8.76 -4.41 9.26
CA LYS A 29 8.90 -5.80 8.80
C LYS A 29 8.18 -6.12 7.47
N ASN A 30 7.22 -5.28 7.06
CA ASN A 30 6.46 -5.41 5.83
C ASN A 30 6.96 -4.45 4.73
N ARG A 31 7.93 -3.59 5.02
CA ARG A 31 8.56 -2.71 4.03
C ARG A 31 9.74 -3.45 3.42
N GLN A 32 9.76 -3.54 2.10
CA GLN A 32 10.82 -4.20 1.35
C GLN A 32 11.32 -3.27 0.25
N LYS A 33 12.63 -3.31 0.00
CA LYS A 33 13.22 -2.68 -1.18
C LYS A 33 13.87 -3.75 -2.05
N ASP A 34 13.91 -3.51 -3.35
CA ASP A 34 14.76 -4.29 -4.24
C ASP A 34 16.24 -3.89 -4.06
N ARG A 35 17.13 -4.53 -4.82
CA ARG A 35 18.58 -4.24 -4.79
C ARG A 35 18.91 -2.81 -5.24
N GLN A 36 18.02 -2.15 -5.97
CA GLN A 36 18.18 -0.78 -6.47
C GLN A 36 17.55 0.27 -5.52
N GLY A 37 16.98 -0.16 -4.39
CA GLY A 37 16.32 0.72 -3.42
C GLY A 37 14.87 1.08 -3.74
N THR A 38 14.27 0.46 -4.77
CA THR A 38 12.87 0.65 -5.15
C THR A 38 11.96 -0.02 -4.14
N ASN A 39 10.92 0.68 -3.69
CA ASN A 39 9.93 0.13 -2.77
C ASN A 39 9.12 -0.99 -3.46
N MET A 40 9.22 -2.19 -2.91
CA MET A 40 8.52 -3.38 -3.37
C MET A 40 7.39 -3.72 -2.41
N ILE A 41 6.24 -4.06 -2.98
CA ILE A 41 5.05 -4.51 -2.27
C ILE A 41 5.03 -6.03 -2.32
N SER A 42 5.31 -6.65 -1.17
CA SER A 42 5.13 -8.08 -0.96
C SER A 42 3.64 -8.44 -0.90
N LEU A 43 3.30 -9.72 -1.04
CA LEU A 43 1.90 -10.19 -0.96
C LEU A 43 1.23 -9.77 0.36
N THR A 44 1.97 -9.81 1.47
CA THR A 44 1.45 -9.37 2.78
C THR A 44 1.20 -7.87 2.82
N ALA A 45 2.13 -7.07 2.29
CA ALA A 45 1.95 -5.62 2.19
C ALA A 45 0.77 -5.25 1.28
N GLU A 46 0.62 -5.96 0.16
CA GLU A 46 -0.50 -5.80 -0.77
C GLU A 46 -1.84 -6.06 -0.08
N ARG A 47 -1.97 -7.16 0.68
CA ARG A 47 -3.20 -7.48 1.43
C ARG A 47 -3.57 -6.37 2.42
N ILE A 48 -2.60 -5.83 3.16
CA ILE A 48 -2.83 -4.74 4.11
C ILE A 48 -3.24 -3.46 3.39
N ILE A 49 -2.56 -3.11 2.29
CA ILE A 49 -2.89 -1.91 1.50
C ILE A 49 -4.29 -2.03 0.89
N ARG A 50 -4.63 -3.19 0.31
CA ARG A 50 -5.97 -3.46 -0.25
C ARG A 50 -7.06 -3.31 0.82
N ASP A 51 -6.88 -3.88 2.01
CA ASP A 51 -7.84 -3.71 3.11
C ASP A 51 -8.06 -2.24 3.48
N LYS A 52 -7.01 -1.43 3.47
CA LYS A 52 -7.05 0.02 3.79
C LYS A 52 -7.53 0.91 2.64
N VAL A 53 -7.51 0.42 1.40
CA VAL A 53 -8.04 1.13 0.23
C VAL A 53 -9.52 0.78 0.04
N ALA A 54 -9.88 -0.50 0.21
CA ALA A 54 -11.24 -1.00 0.05
C ALA A 54 -12.17 -0.59 1.19
N LYS A 55 -11.65 -0.37 2.40
CA LYS A 55 -12.38 0.28 3.47
C LYS A 55 -12.21 1.79 3.30
N PRO A 56 -13.19 2.53 2.71
CA PRO A 56 -13.22 3.97 2.92
C PRO A 56 -13.13 4.19 4.42
N LEU A 57 -12.37 5.21 4.83
CA LEU A 57 -12.35 5.62 6.23
C LEU A 57 -13.79 6.02 6.56
N VAL A 58 -14.59 5.08 7.07
CA VAL A 58 -15.77 5.40 7.83
C VAL A 58 -15.17 6.15 9.00
N ALA A 59 -15.16 7.47 8.90
CA ALA A 59 -14.86 8.32 10.01
C ALA A 59 -15.89 7.89 11.06
N ASN A 60 -15.44 7.16 12.08
CA ASN A 60 -16.15 7.16 13.33
C ASN A 60 -16.09 8.62 13.78
N ASN A 61 -17.07 9.40 13.34
CA ASN A 61 -17.51 10.60 13.99
C ASN A 61 -17.92 10.14 15.39
N GLN A 62 -16.96 10.11 16.31
CA GLN A 62 -17.27 10.22 17.72
C GLN A 62 -17.72 11.67 17.89
N GLN A 63 -19.03 11.87 17.72
CA GLN A 63 -19.76 13.04 18.20
C GLN A 63 -19.95 12.93 19.71
#